data_AF-A0A2W0C4H9-F1
#
_entry.id   AF-A0A2W0C4H9-F1
#
_cell.length_a   1.000
_cell.length_b   1.000
_cell.length_c   1.000
_cell.angle_alpha   90.00
_cell.angle_beta   90.00
_cell.angle_gamma   90.00
#
_symmetry.space_group_name_H-M   'P 1'
#
loop_
_entity.id
_entity.type
_entity.pdbx_description
1 polymer ?
#
loop_
_entity_poly.entity_id
_entity_poly.type
_entity_poly.pdbx_seq_one_letter_code
_entity_poly.pdbx_strand_id
1 'polypeptide(L)'
;MTKIIRFKELSREESSKRCLSCHEFGEEHANFLRSEHLENNVGCIDCHSAHHPKVERALLMMAQPMLCYGCHLEIKPQFSKPVHHRVDEGLMSCSNCHNPHGGFMTRRLRSTAAQDQVCFGCHTDKAGPFVFEHAQ
;
A
#
# COMPACT_ATOMS: atom_id res chain seq x y z
N MET A 1 -34.13 -2.78 -15.97
CA MET A 1 -34.14 -2.04 -14.68
C MET A 1 -32.77 -2.17 -14.05
N THR A 2 -31.93 -1.14 -14.15
CA THR A 2 -30.60 -1.14 -13.54
C THR A 2 -30.77 -0.75 -12.07
N LYS A 3 -30.71 -1.71 -11.16
CA LYS A 3 -30.67 -1.43 -9.73
C LYS A 3 -29.43 -0.60 -9.42
N ILE A 4 -29.60 0.49 -8.65
CA ILE A 4 -28.48 1.26 -8.10
C ILE A 4 -27.63 0.30 -7.25
N ILE A 5 -26.35 0.19 -7.57
CA ILE A 5 -25.43 -0.72 -6.89
C ILE A 5 -24.98 -0.07 -5.59
N ARG A 6 -25.14 -0.79 -4.47
CA ARG A 6 -24.60 -0.40 -3.16
C ARG A 6 -23.38 -1.26 -2.86
N PHE A 7 -22.18 -0.72 -3.04
CA PHE A 7 -20.94 -1.48 -2.89
C PHE A 7 -20.76 -2.13 -1.51
N LYS A 8 -21.34 -1.54 -0.45
CA LYS A 8 -21.31 -2.10 0.92
C LYS A 8 -22.13 -3.39 1.08
N GLU A 9 -23.08 -3.66 0.20
CA GLU A 9 -23.94 -4.86 0.26
C GLU A 9 -23.37 -6.03 -0.55
N LEU A 10 -22.30 -5.79 -1.31
CA LEU A 10 -21.59 -6.81 -2.06
C LEU A 10 -20.47 -7.41 -1.22
N SER A 11 -20.03 -8.63 -1.57
CA SER A 11 -18.77 -9.16 -1.04
C SER A 11 -17.59 -8.26 -1.45
N ARG A 12 -16.46 -8.38 -0.72
CA ARG A 12 -15.25 -7.63 -1.08
C ARG A 12 -14.71 -8.04 -2.43
N GLU A 13 -14.85 -9.30 -2.81
CA GLU A 13 -14.49 -9.79 -4.13
C GLU A 13 -15.37 -9.18 -5.23
N GLU A 14 -16.70 -9.22 -5.10
CA GLU A 14 -17.61 -8.68 -6.11
C GLU A 14 -17.49 -7.16 -6.25
N SER A 15 -17.38 -6.44 -5.13
CA SER A 15 -17.17 -4.99 -5.16
C SER A 15 -15.82 -4.64 -5.80
N SER A 16 -14.75 -5.35 -5.47
CA SER A 16 -13.43 -5.12 -6.05
C SER A 16 -13.38 -5.44 -7.54
N LYS A 17 -13.98 -6.54 -8.00
CA LYS A 17 -14.10 -6.86 -9.44
C LYS A 17 -14.81 -5.74 -10.22
N ARG A 18 -15.82 -5.11 -9.62
CA ARG A 18 -16.50 -3.95 -10.23
C ARG A 18 -15.64 -2.70 -10.25
N CYS A 19 -14.87 -2.41 -9.21
CA CYS A 19 -13.91 -1.31 -9.25
C CYS A 19 -12.86 -1.56 -10.35
N LEU A 20 -12.37 -2.79 -10.44
CA LEU A 20 -11.35 -3.19 -11.40
C LEU A 20 -11.86 -3.22 -12.84
N SER A 21 -13.17 -3.33 -13.10
CA SER A 21 -13.67 -3.21 -14.49
C SER A 21 -13.30 -1.89 -15.16
N CYS A 22 -12.90 -0.88 -14.37
CA CYS A 22 -12.29 0.35 -14.88
C CYS A 22 -10.88 0.61 -14.31
N HIS A 23 -10.60 0.20 -13.07
CA HIS A 23 -9.33 0.46 -12.39
C HIS A 23 -8.31 -0.69 -12.48
N GLU A 24 -8.50 -1.68 -13.34
CA GLU A 24 -7.57 -2.83 -13.48
C GLU A 24 -6.21 -2.44 -14.07
N PHE A 25 -6.12 -1.32 -14.78
CA PHE A 25 -4.91 -0.92 -15.48
C PHE A 25 -3.89 -0.23 -14.56
N GLY A 26 -2.61 -0.44 -14.87
CA GLY A 26 -1.46 0.17 -14.18
C GLY A 26 -0.82 -0.72 -13.12
N GLU A 27 0.40 -0.37 -12.71
CA GLU A 27 1.19 -1.18 -11.77
C GLU A 27 0.57 -1.27 -10.37
N GLU A 28 -0.25 -0.29 -9.99
CA GLU A 28 -0.92 -0.28 -8.70
C GLU A 28 -1.93 -1.42 -8.62
N HIS A 29 -2.96 -1.46 -9.47
CA HIS A 29 -4.14 -2.31 -9.23
C HIS A 29 -4.14 -3.63 -10.00
N ALA A 30 -3.26 -3.82 -10.99
CA ALA A 30 -3.23 -5.02 -11.83
C ALA A 30 -3.03 -6.33 -11.06
N ASN A 31 -2.51 -6.25 -9.83
CA ASN A 31 -2.25 -7.40 -8.98
C ASN A 31 -3.30 -7.59 -7.86
N PHE A 32 -4.32 -6.72 -7.77
CA PHE A 32 -5.21 -6.67 -6.61
C PHE A 32 -6.00 -7.95 -6.38
N LEU A 33 -6.48 -8.58 -7.46
CA LEU A 33 -7.27 -9.82 -7.36
C LEU A 33 -6.52 -11.01 -6.75
N ARG A 34 -5.19 -10.93 -6.69
CA ARG A 34 -4.30 -11.92 -6.07
C ARG A 34 -3.48 -11.33 -4.93
N SER A 35 -3.92 -10.21 -4.38
CA SER A 35 -3.27 -9.59 -3.24
C SER A 35 -3.66 -10.32 -1.96
N GLU A 36 -2.74 -10.37 -1.00
CA GLU A 36 -3.01 -10.93 0.32
C GLU A 36 -4.16 -10.17 1.01
N HIS A 37 -4.37 -8.88 0.71
CA HIS A 37 -5.52 -8.14 1.21
C HIS A 37 -6.85 -8.74 0.75
N LEU A 38 -7.01 -8.99 -0.55
CA LEU A 38 -8.28 -9.56 -1.05
C LEU A 38 -8.47 -11.01 -0.57
N GLU A 39 -7.40 -11.80 -0.51
CA GLU A 39 -7.44 -13.16 0.07
C GLU A 39 -7.92 -13.17 1.52
N ASN A 40 -7.64 -12.09 2.26
CA ASN A 40 -8.11 -11.88 3.63
C ASN A 40 -9.39 -11.02 3.70
N ASN A 41 -10.17 -10.97 2.62
CA ASN A 41 -11.46 -10.28 2.56
C ASN A 41 -11.37 -8.76 2.87
N VAL A 42 -10.31 -8.11 2.41
CA VAL A 42 -10.13 -6.65 2.41
C VAL A 42 -10.24 -6.14 0.98
N GLY A 43 -11.27 -5.35 0.69
CA GLY A 43 -11.57 -4.81 -0.63
C GLY A 43 -11.26 -3.32 -0.78
N CYS A 44 -11.47 -2.77 -1.97
CA CYS A 44 -11.17 -1.37 -2.29
C CYS A 44 -11.85 -0.39 -1.32
N ILE A 45 -13.11 -0.66 -0.96
CA ILE A 45 -13.94 0.22 -0.11
C ILE A 45 -13.62 0.11 1.40
N ASP A 46 -12.66 -0.73 1.78
CA ASP A 46 -12.13 -0.80 3.16
C ASP A 46 -11.00 0.21 3.38
N CYS A 47 -10.42 0.74 2.30
CA CYS A 47 -9.40 1.80 2.34
C CYS A 47 -9.91 3.09 1.68
N HIS A 48 -10.68 2.98 0.60
CA HIS A 48 -11.12 4.10 -0.23
C HIS A 48 -12.59 4.45 -0.03
N SER A 49 -12.94 5.72 -0.24
CA SER A 49 -14.32 6.21 -0.28
C SER A 49 -14.51 7.17 -1.45
N ALA A 50 -15.37 6.78 -2.38
CA ALA A 50 -15.69 7.59 -3.56
C ALA A 50 -16.59 8.79 -3.25
N HIS A 51 -17.35 8.76 -2.14
CA HIS A 51 -18.28 9.82 -1.78
C HIS A 51 -17.76 10.75 -0.68
N HIS A 52 -16.99 10.20 0.27
CA HIS A 52 -16.53 10.92 1.46
C HIS A 52 -15.08 10.54 1.80
N PRO A 53 -14.10 10.85 0.94
CA PRO A 53 -12.70 10.66 1.29
C PRO A 53 -12.26 11.70 2.33
N LYS A 54 -11.40 11.30 3.27
CA LYS A 54 -10.69 12.24 4.15
C LYS A 54 -9.35 12.68 3.58
N VAL A 55 -8.82 11.92 2.62
CA VAL A 55 -7.62 12.28 1.84
C VAL A 55 -8.00 12.24 0.36
N GLU A 56 -8.21 13.41 -0.23
CA GLU A 56 -8.82 13.55 -1.55
C GLU A 56 -7.96 12.94 -2.66
N ARG A 57 -6.64 13.17 -2.65
CA ARG A 57 -5.72 12.75 -3.74
C ARG A 57 -5.79 11.26 -4.06
N ALA A 58 -5.96 10.42 -3.05
CA ALA A 58 -6.03 8.96 -3.19
C ALA A 58 -7.39 8.39 -2.76
N LEU A 59 -8.38 9.26 -2.55
CA LEU A 59 -9.71 8.93 -2.06
C LEU A 59 -9.71 8.06 -0.78
N LEU A 60 -8.72 8.21 0.10
CA LEU A 60 -8.62 7.39 1.29
C LEU A 60 -9.62 7.83 2.36
N MET A 61 -10.20 6.87 3.07
CA MET A 61 -11.13 7.14 4.17
C MET A 61 -10.47 7.80 5.38
N MET A 62 -9.15 7.63 5.54
CA MET A 62 -8.33 8.22 6.60
C MET A 62 -6.89 8.40 6.09
N ALA A 63 -6.04 9.07 6.88
CA ALA A 63 -4.61 9.10 6.61
C ALA A 63 -4.03 7.66 6.57
N GLN A 64 -3.06 7.43 5.68
CA GLN A 64 -2.58 6.07 5.38
C GLN A 64 -2.06 5.32 6.62
N PRO A 65 -1.21 5.89 7.50
CA PRO A 65 -0.75 5.16 8.69
C PRO A 65 -1.93 4.69 9.56
N MET A 66 -2.94 5.55 9.75
CA MET A 66 -4.13 5.22 10.54
C MET A 66 -5.00 4.12 9.91
N LEU A 67 -5.10 4.08 8.57
CA LEU A 67 -5.77 2.96 7.88
C LEU A 67 -5.03 1.66 8.11
N CYS A 68 -3.72 1.65 7.85
CA CYS A 68 -2.89 0.46 7.94
C CYS A 68 -2.83 -0.06 9.37
N TYR A 69 -2.63 0.81 10.36
CA TYR A 69 -2.60 0.45 11.78
C TYR A 69 -3.94 -0.05 12.31
N GLY A 70 -5.06 0.19 11.62
CA GLY A 70 -6.35 -0.38 11.99
C GLY A 70 -6.33 -1.91 12.03
N CYS A 71 -5.50 -2.53 11.19
CA CYS A 71 -5.32 -3.99 11.13
C CYS A 71 -3.88 -4.42 11.47
N HIS A 72 -2.87 -3.69 11.00
CA HIS A 72 -1.45 -3.98 11.23
C HIS A 72 -0.96 -3.43 12.57
N LEU A 73 -1.59 -3.88 13.66
CA LEU A 73 -1.37 -3.38 15.01
C LEU A 73 0.06 -3.61 15.52
N GLU A 74 0.72 -4.68 15.07
CA GLU A 74 2.10 -5.01 15.45
C GLU A 74 3.15 -4.10 14.80
N ILE A 75 2.78 -3.44 13.70
CA ILE A 75 3.68 -2.53 12.98
C ILE A 75 3.70 -1.15 13.64
N LYS A 76 2.55 -0.70 14.16
CA LYS A 76 2.42 0.59 14.85
C LYS A 76 3.52 0.85 15.90
N PRO A 77 3.77 -0.02 16.90
CA PRO A 77 4.81 0.24 17.90
C PRO A 77 6.23 0.25 17.32
N GLN A 78 6.47 -0.32 16.13
CA GLN A 78 7.79 -0.26 15.50
C GLN A 78 8.14 1.15 15.05
N PHE A 79 7.15 1.93 14.62
CA PHE A 79 7.31 3.33 14.25
C PHE A 79 7.39 4.27 15.46
N SER A 80 7.09 3.80 16.67
CA SER A 80 7.31 4.57 17.90
C SER A 80 8.71 4.39 18.50
N LYS A 81 9.59 3.58 17.89
CA LYS A 81 10.96 3.35 18.37
C LYS A 81 11.84 4.60 18.17
N PRO A 82 12.92 4.78 18.93
CA PRO A 82 13.80 5.94 18.78
C PRO A 82 14.38 6.11 17.37
N VAL A 83 14.61 5.01 16.65
CA VAL A 83 15.08 5.00 15.26
C VAL A 83 14.01 4.34 14.41
N HIS A 84 13.38 5.13 13.54
CA HIS A 84 12.34 4.70 12.61
C HIS A 84 12.31 5.65 11.40
N HIS A 85 11.67 5.20 10.31
CA HIS A 85 11.32 6.09 9.20
C HIS A 85 10.15 6.98 9.60
N ARG A 86 10.16 8.24 9.15
CA ARG A 86 9.26 9.30 9.64
C ARG A 86 7.82 9.22 9.12
N VAL A 87 7.17 8.08 9.38
CA VAL A 87 5.78 7.76 8.97
C VAL A 87 4.77 8.46 9.87
N ASP A 88 4.99 8.46 11.18
CA ASP A 88 4.09 9.08 12.16
C ASP A 88 4.15 10.62 12.08
N GLU A 89 5.29 11.18 11.66
CA GLU A 89 5.48 12.60 11.37
C GLU A 89 4.95 13.01 9.98
N GLY A 90 4.42 12.06 9.20
CA GLY A 90 3.78 12.33 7.90
C GLY A 90 4.75 12.66 6.77
N LEU A 91 6.04 12.37 6.93
CA LEU A 91 7.08 12.61 5.91
C LEU A 91 7.30 11.39 5.02
N MET A 92 6.80 10.23 5.44
CA MET A 92 6.78 8.99 4.67
C MET A 92 5.44 8.28 4.87
N SER A 93 5.16 7.33 4.01
CA SER A 93 3.93 6.57 3.99
C SER A 93 4.23 5.09 3.73
N CYS A 94 3.39 4.20 4.23
CA CYS A 94 3.51 2.75 4.04
C CYS A 94 3.65 2.38 2.56
N SER A 95 2.92 3.10 1.71
CA SER A 95 2.95 2.88 0.26
C SER A 95 4.17 3.43 -0.46
N ASN A 96 5.09 4.15 0.20
CA ASN A 96 6.35 4.51 -0.43
C ASN A 96 7.22 3.28 -0.69
N CYS A 97 7.14 2.27 0.20
CA CYS A 97 7.92 1.05 0.07
C CYS A 97 7.07 -0.15 -0.37
N HIS A 98 5.82 -0.23 0.07
CA HIS A 98 4.94 -1.36 -0.21
C HIS A 98 3.86 -1.01 -1.25
N ASN A 99 3.43 -2.00 -2.02
CA ASN A 99 2.21 -1.90 -2.82
C ASN A 99 1.05 -2.58 -2.07
N PRO A 100 0.11 -1.82 -1.46
CA PRO A 100 -1.03 -2.40 -0.74
C PRO A 100 -2.02 -3.09 -1.69
N HIS A 101 -1.89 -2.90 -2.99
CA HIS A 101 -2.75 -3.54 -3.98
C HIS A 101 -2.16 -4.86 -4.50
N GLY A 102 -1.13 -5.38 -3.84
CA GLY A 102 -0.46 -6.61 -4.25
C GLY A 102 0.70 -6.36 -5.21
N GLY A 103 1.42 -7.43 -5.53
CA GLY A 103 2.61 -7.37 -6.37
C GLY A 103 3.23 -8.76 -6.45
N PHE A 104 4.48 -8.87 -6.86
CA PHE A 104 5.20 -10.16 -6.86
C PHE A 104 6.30 -10.26 -5.80
N MET A 105 6.74 -9.12 -5.28
CA MET A 105 7.88 -9.06 -4.36
C MET A 105 7.51 -9.49 -2.94
N THR A 106 8.50 -10.02 -2.21
CA THR A 106 8.37 -10.36 -0.79
C THR A 106 7.82 -9.18 0.01
N ARG A 107 6.83 -9.44 0.86
CA ARG A 107 6.13 -8.41 1.67
C ARG A 107 5.57 -7.27 0.81
N ARG A 108 5.23 -7.54 -0.46
CA ARG A 108 4.72 -6.57 -1.43
C ARG A 108 5.58 -5.32 -1.59
N LEU A 109 6.89 -5.44 -1.50
CA LEU A 109 7.78 -4.33 -1.81
C LEU A 109 7.60 -3.86 -3.26
N ARG A 110 7.82 -2.56 -3.49
CA ARG A 110 7.79 -1.97 -4.83
C ARG A 110 8.99 -2.34 -5.69
N SER A 111 10.10 -2.76 -5.07
CA SER A 111 11.28 -3.31 -5.75
C SER A 111 11.67 -4.67 -5.17
N THR A 112 12.53 -5.40 -5.87
CA THR A 112 13.15 -6.61 -5.32
C THR A 112 14.05 -6.25 -4.13
N ALA A 113 14.11 -7.13 -3.13
CA ALA A 113 15.04 -6.98 -2.00
C ALA A 113 16.51 -7.06 -2.46
N ALA A 114 16.80 -7.80 -3.53
CA ALA A 114 18.14 -7.94 -4.08
C ALA A 114 18.67 -6.67 -4.77
N GLN A 115 17.81 -5.70 -5.07
CA GLN A 115 18.23 -4.48 -5.76
C GLN A 115 18.24 -3.24 -4.85
N ASP A 116 17.71 -3.34 -3.62
CA ASP A 116 17.60 -2.23 -2.63
C ASP A 116 17.05 -0.89 -3.19
N GLN A 117 16.44 -0.91 -4.38
CA GLN A 117 16.03 0.30 -5.10
C GLN A 117 14.98 1.10 -4.35
N VAL A 118 14.10 0.41 -3.62
CA VAL A 118 13.12 1.04 -2.74
C VAL A 118 13.78 1.89 -1.64
N CYS A 119 14.97 1.50 -1.19
CA CYS A 119 15.76 2.23 -0.21
C CYS A 119 16.46 3.42 -0.88
N PHE A 120 17.05 3.19 -2.05
CA PHE A 120 17.83 4.19 -2.78
C PHE A 120 16.99 5.33 -3.39
N GLY A 121 15.68 5.15 -3.50
CA GLY A 121 14.77 6.24 -3.89
C GLY A 121 14.88 7.48 -2.98
N CYS A 122 15.27 7.29 -1.72
CA CYS A 122 15.59 8.40 -0.78
C CYS A 122 17.06 8.38 -0.34
N HIS A 123 17.64 7.20 -0.15
CA HIS A 123 19.03 7.01 0.27
C HIS A 123 19.97 6.86 -0.93
N THR A 124 19.99 7.86 -1.81
CA THR A 124 20.77 7.82 -3.05
C THR A 124 22.28 7.71 -2.79
N ASP A 125 22.74 8.25 -1.66
CA ASP A 125 24.12 8.13 -1.19
C ASP A 125 24.52 6.69 -0.86
N LYS A 126 23.55 5.77 -0.76
CA LYS A 126 23.75 4.34 -0.49
C LYS A 126 23.70 3.46 -1.73
N ALA A 127 23.41 4.00 -2.92
CA ALA A 127 23.18 3.21 -4.15
C ALA A 127 24.45 2.66 -4.83
N GLY A 128 25.63 3.18 -4.48
CA GLY A 128 26.88 2.80 -5.12
C GLY A 128 26.98 3.21 -6.60
N PRO A 129 28.05 2.81 -7.32
CA PRO A 129 29.15 1.96 -6.83
C PRO A 129 30.07 2.70 -5.85
N PHE A 130 30.53 2.01 -4.81
CA PHE A 130 31.50 2.54 -3.86
C PHE A 130 32.91 2.08 -4.23
N VAL A 131 33.90 2.96 -4.07
CA VAL A 131 35.33 2.61 -4.31
C VAL A 131 35.81 1.53 -3.33
N PHE A 132 35.23 1.50 -2.12
CA PHE A 132 35.43 0.45 -1.13
C PHE A 132 34.06 -0.03 -0.66
N GLU A 133 33.74 -1.29 -0.95
CA GLU A 133 32.60 -1.96 -0.33
C GLU A 133 32.93 -2.22 1.15
N HIS A 134 31.92 -2.23 2.03
CA HIS A 134 32.13 -2.39 3.48
C HIS A 134 33.05 -3.59 3.76
N ALA A 135 34.14 -3.35 4.50
CA ALA A 135 35.02 -4.41 4.97
C ALA A 135 34.20 -5.38 5.83
N GLN A 136 34.12 -6.63 5.38
CA GLN A 136 33.55 -7.74 6.15
C GLN A 136 34.43 -8.09 7.34
#